data_AF-A0A923ZQB0-F1
#
_entry.id   AF-A0A923ZQB0-F1
#
_cell.length_a   1.000
_cell.length_b   1.000
_cell.length_c   1.000
_cell.angle_alpha   90.00
_cell.angle_beta   90.00
_cell.angle_gamma   90.00
#
_symmetry.space_group_name_H-M   'P 1'
#
loop_
_entity.id
_entity.type
_entity.pdbx_description
1 polymer ?
#
loop_
_entity_poly.entity_id
_entity_poly.type
_entity_poly.pdbx_seq_one_letter_code
_entity_poly.pdbx_strand_id
1 'polypeptide(L)'
;MKQEQLLLFVFLLVITVGTQAQNVGIGTPAPGYKLDVVHGGGTGIRSKSTAGFSVLDIDAFSGEAALRFFSNGTQKMLVRTNPANNDFEFYRNGSSQAMRIDNATGKVWVLGDFTVLGTKAFTMDHPLDPANKLLVHAAAESNEVINFYSGNIVTDANGKATVKLPDYFEAINKDFRYQLTVVGVFAQAIISKEVSNNQFEIAANVPNVKVSWEVKGVRNDAHMKRFPFKDVLEKDALMKGTYVDPAAHDLPASRAYRYQSTQSSIGETVIDLNNN
;
A
#
# COMPACT_ATOMS: atom_id res chain seq x y z
N MET A 1 62.15 21.64 64.71
CA MET A 1 62.11 22.59 63.57
C MET A 1 62.40 21.82 62.29
N LYS A 2 61.66 22.17 61.22
CA LYS A 2 61.71 21.70 59.82
C LYS A 2 60.73 20.56 59.51
N GLN A 3 59.45 20.89 59.25
CA GLN A 3 58.81 21.31 57.98
C GLN A 3 58.49 20.13 57.05
N GLU A 4 57.18 19.94 56.89
CA GLU A 4 56.49 19.05 55.96
C GLU A 4 56.97 19.22 54.51
N GLN A 5 56.80 18.17 53.69
CA GLN A 5 56.27 18.35 52.35
C GLN A 5 55.21 17.28 52.04
N LEU A 6 53.97 17.74 52.04
CA LEU A 6 52.80 17.04 51.54
C LEU A 6 52.86 17.08 50.00
N LEU A 7 53.14 15.94 49.38
CA LEU A 7 53.26 15.84 47.93
C LEU A 7 51.86 15.77 47.31
N LEU A 8 51.35 16.92 46.88
CA LEU A 8 50.08 17.03 46.16
C LEU A 8 50.28 16.61 44.70
N PHE A 9 49.89 15.37 44.36
CA PHE A 9 49.83 14.93 42.96
C PHE A 9 48.60 15.55 42.28
N VAL A 10 48.81 16.67 41.60
CA VAL A 10 47.81 17.24 40.68
C VAL A 10 47.87 16.43 39.37
N PHE A 11 46.94 15.49 39.20
CA PHE A 11 46.67 14.90 37.89
C PHE A 11 45.98 15.97 37.02
N LEU A 12 46.78 16.72 36.27
CA LEU A 12 46.28 17.59 35.22
C LEU A 12 45.81 16.70 34.06
N LEU A 13 44.51 16.36 34.04
CA LEU A 13 43.88 15.80 32.84
C LEU A 13 43.81 16.93 31.80
N VAL A 14 44.85 17.05 30.98
CA VAL A 14 44.83 17.92 29.79
C VAL A 14 43.91 17.26 28.78
N ILE A 15 42.62 17.59 28.82
CA ILE A 15 41.74 17.35 27.68
C ILE A 15 42.11 18.42 26.65
N THR A 16 42.95 18.05 25.70
CA THR A 16 43.16 18.85 24.49
C THR A 16 41.84 18.82 23.71
N VAL A 17 40.99 19.83 23.90
CA VAL A 17 39.80 20.01 23.06
C VAL A 17 40.28 20.58 21.73
N GLY A 18 40.71 19.67 20.84
CA GLY A 18 41.05 20.02 19.46
C GLY A 18 39.80 20.52 18.75
N THR A 19 39.75 21.82 18.47
CA THR A 19 38.72 22.43 17.63
C THR A 19 38.97 22.06 16.16
N GLN A 20 38.21 21.09 15.63
CA GLN A 20 37.38 21.21 14.40
C GLN A 20 37.00 19.83 13.83
N ALA A 21 35.69 19.65 13.62
CA ALA A 21 35.00 18.52 13.00
C ALA A 21 35.09 17.15 13.70
N GLN A 22 34.75 17.07 14.98
CA GLN A 22 34.64 15.78 15.68
C GLN A 22 33.34 15.07 15.30
N ASN A 23 33.45 14.05 14.47
CA ASN A 23 32.46 12.99 14.38
C ASN A 23 32.32 12.34 15.78
N VAL A 24 31.10 12.01 16.19
CA VAL A 24 30.81 11.35 17.47
C VAL A 24 30.77 9.84 17.23
N GLY A 25 31.75 9.11 17.75
CA GLY A 25 31.78 7.65 17.74
C GLY A 25 31.30 7.07 19.06
N ILE A 26 30.35 6.14 19.02
CA ILE A 26 30.01 5.26 20.15
C ILE A 26 30.40 3.84 19.74
N GLY A 27 31.32 3.22 20.48
CA GLY A 27 31.85 1.88 20.17
C GLY A 27 32.79 1.82 18.97
N THR A 28 33.22 2.96 18.42
CA THR A 28 34.28 3.07 17.42
C THR A 28 35.16 4.31 17.68
N PRO A 29 36.50 4.20 17.63
CA PRO A 29 37.39 5.35 17.71
C PRO A 29 37.55 6.09 16.37
N ALA A 30 37.05 5.52 15.27
CA ALA A 30 37.14 6.05 13.91
C ALA A 30 35.75 6.12 13.26
N PRO A 31 34.88 7.05 13.72
CA PRO A 31 33.52 7.18 13.21
C PRO A 31 33.47 7.61 11.73
N GLY A 32 32.79 6.82 10.89
CA GLY A 32 32.59 7.09 9.46
C GLY A 32 31.50 8.12 9.15
N TYR A 33 30.63 8.41 10.13
CA TYR A 33 29.55 9.41 10.03
C TYR A 33 29.68 10.48 11.11
N LYS A 34 28.93 11.59 10.98
CA LYS A 34 28.89 12.65 11.99
C LYS A 34 28.47 12.15 13.36
N LEU A 35 27.53 11.21 13.38
CA LEU A 35 27.24 10.35 14.53
C LEU A 35 27.32 8.92 14.02
N ASP A 36 28.25 8.14 14.57
CA ASP A 36 28.48 6.75 14.20
C ASP A 36 28.40 5.87 15.46
N VAL A 37 27.47 4.92 15.46
CA VAL A 37 27.18 4.06 16.60
C VAL A 37 27.43 2.62 16.17
N VAL A 38 28.57 2.06 16.59
CA VAL A 38 28.99 0.69 16.32
C VAL A 38 28.82 -0.13 17.60
N HIS A 39 28.03 -1.20 17.56
CA HIS A 39 27.77 -2.03 18.73
C HIS A 39 27.76 -3.52 18.34
N GLY A 40 28.17 -4.40 19.27
CA GLY A 40 28.33 -5.84 19.02
C GLY A 40 27.04 -6.68 19.09
N GLY A 41 25.85 -6.06 19.13
CA GLY A 41 24.54 -6.73 19.26
C GLY A 41 23.49 -5.90 20.04
N GLY A 42 22.24 -6.37 20.13
CA GLY A 42 21.17 -5.71 20.91
C GLY A 42 20.52 -4.48 20.24
N THR A 43 19.99 -3.56 21.05
CA THR A 43 19.35 -2.30 20.61
C THR A 43 20.39 -1.18 20.48
N GLY A 44 20.37 -0.44 19.37
CA GLY A 44 21.25 0.71 19.14
C GLY A 44 20.64 2.02 19.67
N ILE A 45 20.24 2.90 18.74
CA ILE A 45 19.76 4.26 19.04
C ILE A 45 18.30 4.25 19.50
N ARG A 46 17.96 5.07 20.50
CA ARG A 46 16.59 5.29 20.96
C ARG A 46 16.29 6.79 21.11
N SER A 47 15.22 7.27 20.47
CA SER A 47 14.58 8.55 20.76
C SER A 47 13.41 8.29 21.71
N LYS A 48 13.45 8.81 22.95
CA LYS A 48 12.39 8.58 23.96
C LYS A 48 12.00 9.91 24.59
N SER A 49 10.72 10.25 24.49
CA SER A 49 10.10 11.25 25.36
C SER A 49 9.40 10.62 26.56
N THR A 50 9.38 11.31 27.69
CA THR A 50 8.58 10.97 28.88
C THR A 50 7.30 11.82 29.01
N ALA A 51 7.07 12.75 28.07
CA ALA A 51 5.84 13.52 27.93
C ALA A 51 5.70 14.09 26.49
N GLY A 52 4.51 14.08 25.89
CA GLY A 52 4.33 14.60 24.52
C GLY A 52 4.99 13.72 23.44
N PHE A 53 5.67 14.34 22.46
CA PHE A 53 6.17 13.68 21.26
C PHE A 53 7.68 13.40 21.28
N SER A 54 8.12 12.43 20.47
CA SER A 54 9.54 12.12 20.20
C SER A 54 9.69 12.02 18.69
N VAL A 55 10.59 12.81 18.11
CA VAL A 55 10.75 12.93 16.65
C VAL A 55 12.19 12.66 16.23
N LEU A 56 12.34 12.28 14.96
CA LEU A 56 13.59 12.35 14.22
C LEU A 56 13.29 13.13 12.95
N ASP A 57 13.70 14.39 12.91
CA ASP A 57 13.59 15.20 11.71
C ASP A 57 14.75 14.89 10.77
N ILE A 58 14.42 14.64 9.50
CA ILE A 58 15.40 14.46 8.42
C ILE A 58 15.13 15.56 7.40
N ASP A 59 15.84 16.67 7.57
CA ASP A 59 15.71 17.86 6.75
C ASP A 59 16.87 17.94 5.76
N ALA A 60 16.58 17.61 4.49
CA ALA A 60 17.56 17.69 3.42
C ALA A 60 17.45 19.08 2.76
N PHE A 61 18.55 19.84 2.77
CA PHE A 61 18.63 21.15 2.09
C PHE A 61 18.30 21.04 0.59
N SER A 62 18.75 19.96 -0.04
CA SER A 62 18.41 19.59 -1.41
C SER A 62 18.54 18.07 -1.57
N GLY A 63 17.88 17.51 -2.58
CA GLY A 63 17.90 16.06 -2.81
C GLY A 63 16.88 15.33 -1.94
N GLU A 64 17.20 14.08 -1.58
CA GLU A 64 16.30 13.20 -0.85
C GLU A 64 16.51 13.30 0.66
N ALA A 65 15.40 13.35 1.42
CA ALA A 65 15.42 13.01 2.84
C ALA A 65 15.17 11.51 2.97
N ALA A 66 16.09 10.77 3.60
CA ALA A 66 16.13 9.32 3.48
C ALA A 66 16.52 8.57 4.76
N LEU A 67 15.98 7.37 4.90
CA LEU A 67 16.42 6.31 5.79
C LEU A 67 16.96 5.15 4.97
N ARG A 68 18.20 4.74 5.24
CA ARG A 68 18.91 3.68 4.52
C ARG A 68 19.15 2.47 5.40
N PHE A 69 18.86 1.28 4.88
CA PHE A 69 19.02 0.02 5.59
C PHE A 69 20.11 -0.80 4.92
N PHE A 70 21.17 -1.09 5.67
CA PHE A 70 22.33 -1.83 5.19
C PHE A 70 22.38 -3.24 5.81
N SER A 71 22.94 -4.19 5.06
CA SER A 71 23.35 -5.49 5.57
C SER A 71 24.78 -5.74 5.12
N ASN A 72 25.70 -5.91 6.07
CA ASN A 72 27.13 -6.11 5.84
C ASN A 72 27.73 -5.09 4.85
N GLY A 73 27.52 -3.79 5.11
CA GLY A 73 28.03 -2.71 4.26
C GLY A 73 27.29 -2.48 2.94
N THR A 74 26.37 -3.35 2.53
CA THR A 74 25.58 -3.17 1.30
C THR A 74 24.18 -2.63 1.60
N GLN A 75 23.75 -1.56 0.92
CA GLN A 75 22.38 -1.05 1.01
C GLN A 75 21.38 -2.09 0.48
N LYS A 76 20.37 -2.43 1.30
CA LYS A 76 19.30 -3.36 0.97
C LYS A 76 17.96 -2.67 0.79
N MET A 77 17.60 -1.73 1.66
CA MET A 77 16.35 -0.98 1.55
C MET A 77 16.62 0.52 1.71
N LEU A 78 15.75 1.32 1.10
CA LEU A 78 15.75 2.78 1.22
C LEU A 78 14.30 3.25 1.32
N VAL A 79 14.04 4.15 2.27
CA VAL A 79 12.78 4.89 2.39
C VAL A 79 13.13 6.35 2.23
N ARG A 80 12.47 7.05 1.30
CA ARG A 80 12.83 8.44 0.99
C ARG A 80 11.64 9.28 0.55
N THR A 81 11.86 10.58 0.51
CA THR A 81 11.11 11.51 -0.35
C THR A 81 11.81 11.65 -1.70
N ASN A 82 11.03 11.60 -2.78
CA ASN A 82 11.54 11.85 -4.11
C ASN A 82 11.90 13.35 -4.26
N PRO A 83 13.13 13.70 -4.66
CA PRO A 83 13.58 15.09 -4.70
C PRO A 83 12.85 15.96 -5.75
N ALA A 84 12.21 15.34 -6.75
CA ALA A 84 11.55 16.08 -7.82
C ALA A 84 10.09 16.40 -7.52
N ASN A 85 9.39 15.53 -6.77
CA ASN A 85 7.94 15.63 -6.60
C ASN A 85 7.44 15.33 -5.18
N ASN A 86 8.36 15.06 -4.24
CA ASN A 86 8.09 14.74 -2.84
C ASN A 86 7.30 13.45 -2.61
N ASP A 87 7.16 12.57 -3.61
CA ASP A 87 6.53 11.27 -3.42
C ASP A 87 7.27 10.46 -2.34
N PHE A 88 6.51 9.72 -1.54
CA PHE A 88 7.10 8.85 -0.51
C PHE A 88 7.38 7.48 -1.11
N GLU A 89 8.64 7.05 -1.10
CA GLU A 89 9.10 5.92 -1.90
C GLU A 89 9.83 4.86 -1.07
N PHE A 90 9.56 3.61 -1.40
CA PHE A 90 10.27 2.43 -0.88
C PHE A 90 11.07 1.79 -2.00
N TYR A 91 12.37 1.59 -1.78
CA TYR A 91 13.27 0.91 -2.70
C TYR A 91 13.80 -0.38 -2.10
N ARG A 92 13.90 -1.42 -2.94
CA ARG A 92 14.52 -2.71 -2.67
C ARG A 92 15.84 -2.85 -3.42
N ASN A 93 16.77 -3.56 -2.79
CA ASN A 93 18.15 -3.77 -3.26
C ASN A 93 18.84 -2.48 -3.72
N GLY A 94 18.54 -1.37 -3.04
CA GLY A 94 19.14 -0.06 -3.27
C GLY A 94 18.82 0.61 -4.61
N SER A 95 18.00 0.03 -5.49
CA SER A 95 17.80 0.57 -6.84
C SER A 95 16.41 0.37 -7.45
N SER A 96 15.63 -0.61 -6.99
CA SER A 96 14.31 -0.90 -7.57
C SER A 96 13.20 -0.36 -6.67
N GLN A 97 12.33 0.52 -7.17
CA GLN A 97 11.16 0.97 -6.41
C GLN A 97 10.20 -0.21 -6.22
N ALA A 98 9.74 -0.43 -4.99
CA ALA A 98 8.79 -1.47 -4.60
C ALA A 98 7.39 -0.89 -4.35
N MET A 99 7.33 0.30 -3.75
CA MET A 99 6.09 0.99 -3.44
C MET A 99 6.30 2.51 -3.49
N ARG A 100 5.25 3.25 -3.84
CA ARG A 100 5.22 4.70 -3.78
C ARG A 100 3.86 5.22 -3.32
N ILE A 101 3.86 6.33 -2.60
CA ILE A 101 2.68 7.15 -2.35
C ILE A 101 2.89 8.49 -3.07
N ASP A 102 2.01 8.80 -4.01
CA ASP A 102 2.06 10.07 -4.75
C ASP A 102 1.70 11.22 -3.82
N ASN A 103 2.60 12.18 -3.60
CA ASN A 103 2.38 13.28 -2.65
C ASN A 103 1.17 14.15 -3.03
N ALA A 104 0.94 14.34 -4.34
CA ALA A 104 -0.16 15.16 -4.83
C ALA A 104 -1.55 14.51 -4.69
N THR A 105 -1.65 13.18 -4.65
CA THR A 105 -2.95 12.49 -4.74
C THR A 105 -3.20 11.47 -3.63
N GLY A 106 -2.17 11.07 -2.89
CA GLY A 106 -2.23 9.97 -1.93
C GLY A 106 -2.35 8.58 -2.57
N LYS A 107 -2.29 8.47 -3.91
CA LYS A 107 -2.36 7.18 -4.59
C LYS A 107 -1.18 6.30 -4.22
N VAL A 108 -1.48 5.06 -3.85
CA VAL A 108 -0.48 4.04 -3.57
C VAL A 108 -0.23 3.22 -4.82
N TRP A 109 1.03 3.17 -5.23
CA TRP A 109 1.53 2.31 -6.29
C TRP A 109 2.29 1.15 -5.67
N VAL A 110 1.92 -0.07 -6.03
CA VAL A 110 2.72 -1.28 -5.76
C VAL A 110 3.37 -1.66 -7.08
N LEU A 111 4.71 -1.66 -7.12
CA LEU A 111 5.46 -2.02 -8.31
C LEU A 111 5.80 -3.51 -8.21
N GLY A 112 4.94 -4.33 -8.82
CA GLY A 112 4.95 -5.79 -8.75
C GLY A 112 3.65 -6.35 -8.19
N ASP A 113 3.69 -7.59 -7.72
CA ASP A 113 2.51 -8.28 -7.20
C ASP A 113 2.14 -7.83 -5.78
N PHE A 114 0.84 -7.75 -5.50
CA PHE A 114 0.31 -7.50 -4.16
C PHE A 114 -0.35 -8.76 -3.60
N THR A 115 0.37 -9.49 -2.74
CA THR A 115 -0.14 -10.69 -2.06
C THR A 115 -0.92 -10.32 -0.80
N VAL A 116 -2.17 -10.77 -0.69
CA VAL A 116 -3.04 -10.53 0.47
C VAL A 116 -3.42 -11.86 1.12
N LEU A 117 -3.03 -12.07 2.39
CA LEU A 117 -3.42 -13.26 3.15
C LEU A 117 -4.87 -13.18 3.70
N GLY A 118 -5.37 -11.95 3.88
CA GLY A 118 -6.74 -11.65 4.28
C GLY A 118 -7.65 -11.29 3.10
N THR A 119 -8.62 -10.42 3.31
CA THR A 119 -9.51 -9.93 2.24
C THR A 119 -8.92 -8.73 1.52
N LYS A 120 -9.04 -8.72 0.18
CA LYS A 120 -8.90 -7.49 -0.61
C LYS A 120 -10.25 -6.77 -0.56
N ALA A 121 -10.41 -5.85 0.38
CA ALA A 121 -11.68 -5.18 0.61
C ALA A 121 -11.67 -3.73 0.15
N PHE A 122 -12.84 -3.23 -0.27
CA PHE A 122 -13.13 -1.81 -0.22
C PHE A 122 -14.08 -1.53 0.96
N THR A 123 -13.88 -0.38 1.60
CA THR A 123 -14.69 0.06 2.74
C THR A 123 -15.34 1.39 2.38
N MET A 124 -16.59 1.56 2.78
CA MET A 124 -17.34 2.81 2.62
C MET A 124 -18.26 2.99 3.83
N ASP A 125 -18.73 4.21 4.03
CA ASP A 125 -19.82 4.46 4.97
C ASP A 125 -21.06 3.65 4.57
N HIS A 126 -21.78 3.12 5.55
CA HIS A 126 -23.01 2.38 5.28
C HIS A 126 -24.04 3.31 4.64
N PRO A 127 -24.64 2.95 3.49
CA PRO A 127 -25.47 3.87 2.71
C PRO A 127 -26.75 4.31 3.44
N LEU A 128 -27.22 3.50 4.40
CA LEU A 128 -28.40 3.80 5.21
C LEU A 128 -28.08 4.37 6.59
N ASP A 129 -26.82 4.34 7.00
CA ASP A 129 -26.39 4.78 8.34
C ASP A 129 -24.90 5.19 8.33
N PRO A 130 -24.54 6.24 7.56
CA PRO A 130 -23.15 6.52 7.25
C PRO A 130 -22.35 7.03 8.45
N ALA A 131 -23.01 7.64 9.44
CA ALA A 131 -22.36 8.18 10.63
C ALA A 131 -21.96 7.10 11.64
N ASN A 132 -22.57 5.90 11.59
CA ASN A 132 -22.42 4.89 12.64
C ASN A 132 -21.96 3.53 12.13
N LYS A 133 -22.05 3.25 10.82
CA LYS A 133 -21.72 1.93 10.26
C LYS A 133 -20.81 2.04 9.05
N LEU A 134 -19.97 1.03 8.89
CA LEU A 134 -19.20 0.77 7.69
C LEU A 134 -19.85 -0.35 6.89
N LEU A 135 -19.79 -0.25 5.57
CA LEU A 135 -20.05 -1.35 4.66
C LEU A 135 -18.74 -1.78 4.01
N VAL A 136 -18.48 -3.09 4.04
CA VAL A 136 -17.23 -3.69 3.56
C VAL A 136 -17.56 -4.77 2.54
N HIS A 137 -16.94 -4.69 1.37
CA HIS A 137 -17.10 -5.66 0.29
C HIS A 137 -15.74 -6.17 -0.17
N ALA A 138 -15.71 -7.42 -0.61
CA ALA A 138 -14.57 -7.95 -1.34
C ALA A 138 -14.49 -7.30 -2.73
N ALA A 139 -13.28 -6.97 -3.17
CA ALA A 139 -13.03 -6.37 -4.48
C ALA A 139 -13.18 -7.40 -5.61
N ALA A 140 -13.73 -6.96 -6.74
CA ALA A 140 -13.74 -7.68 -7.99
C ALA A 140 -13.04 -6.86 -9.08
N GLU A 141 -12.40 -7.53 -10.03
CA GLU A 141 -11.72 -6.89 -11.15
C GLU A 141 -12.62 -6.93 -12.39
N SER A 142 -13.08 -5.76 -12.83
CA SER A 142 -13.96 -5.59 -13.99
C SER A 142 -13.82 -4.17 -14.56
N ASN A 143 -14.25 -3.96 -15.80
CA ASN A 143 -14.36 -2.64 -16.42
C ASN A 143 -15.47 -1.78 -15.78
N GLU A 144 -16.33 -2.38 -14.96
CA GLU A 144 -17.28 -1.67 -14.11
C GLU A 144 -16.96 -1.98 -12.63
N VAL A 145 -17.18 -1.02 -11.73
CA VAL A 145 -17.13 -1.33 -10.29
C VAL A 145 -18.40 -2.11 -9.96
N ILE A 146 -18.30 -3.43 -9.90
CA ILE A 146 -19.44 -4.34 -9.88
C ILE A 146 -19.52 -5.10 -8.55
N ASN A 147 -20.74 -5.25 -8.02
CA ASN A 147 -21.00 -6.08 -6.84
C ASN A 147 -21.74 -7.36 -7.25
N PHE A 148 -21.39 -8.47 -6.61
CA PHE A 148 -21.95 -9.80 -6.86
C PHE A 148 -22.66 -10.30 -5.61
N TYR A 149 -23.85 -10.85 -5.79
CA TYR A 149 -24.60 -11.53 -4.75
C TYR A 149 -25.14 -12.82 -5.33
N SER A 150 -24.94 -13.93 -4.64
CA SER A 150 -25.38 -15.23 -5.11
C SER A 150 -25.88 -16.09 -3.97
N GLY A 151 -26.63 -17.12 -4.33
CA GLY A 151 -27.16 -18.07 -3.37
C GLY A 151 -27.90 -19.19 -4.07
N ASN A 152 -28.59 -20.00 -3.27
CA ASN A 152 -29.48 -21.03 -3.74
C ASN A 152 -30.85 -20.83 -3.12
N ILE A 153 -31.91 -21.14 -3.87
CA ILE A 153 -33.28 -21.11 -3.36
C ILE A 153 -34.09 -22.26 -3.98
N VAL A 154 -35.18 -22.67 -3.32
CA VAL A 154 -36.12 -23.68 -3.83
C VAL A 154 -37.45 -23.01 -4.08
N THR A 155 -38.05 -23.24 -5.25
CA THR A 155 -39.38 -22.74 -5.57
C THR A 155 -40.47 -23.47 -4.79
N ASP A 156 -41.57 -22.79 -4.53
CA ASP A 156 -42.72 -23.33 -3.79
C ASP A 156 -43.58 -24.26 -4.67
N ALA A 157 -44.74 -24.66 -4.13
CA ALA A 157 -45.72 -25.49 -4.82
C ALA A 157 -46.32 -24.83 -6.09
N ASN A 158 -46.20 -23.51 -6.24
CA ASN A 158 -46.60 -22.77 -7.43
C ASN A 158 -45.42 -22.51 -8.38
N GLY A 159 -44.24 -23.07 -8.10
CA GLY A 159 -43.04 -22.86 -8.89
C GLY A 159 -42.40 -21.48 -8.67
N LYS A 160 -42.68 -20.77 -7.57
CA LYS A 160 -42.13 -19.43 -7.30
C LYS A 160 -41.18 -19.38 -6.11
N ALA A 161 -40.19 -18.51 -6.16
CA ALA A 161 -39.30 -18.22 -5.04
C ALA A 161 -38.99 -16.73 -4.98
N THR A 162 -39.07 -16.12 -3.80
CA THR A 162 -38.63 -14.74 -3.58
C THR A 162 -37.27 -14.73 -2.90
N VAL A 163 -36.28 -14.16 -3.58
CA VAL A 163 -34.94 -13.94 -3.03
C VAL A 163 -34.94 -12.59 -2.32
N LYS A 164 -34.55 -12.58 -1.04
CA LYS A 164 -34.32 -11.35 -0.27
C LYS A 164 -32.85 -10.98 -0.31
N LEU A 165 -32.55 -9.75 -0.68
CA LEU A 165 -31.21 -9.17 -0.70
C LEU A 165 -30.99 -8.34 0.56
N PRO A 166 -29.73 -7.99 0.89
CA PRO A 166 -29.45 -7.05 1.97
C PRO A 166 -30.19 -5.72 1.77
N ASP A 167 -30.59 -5.07 2.86
CA ASP A 167 -31.35 -3.81 2.85
C ASP A 167 -30.63 -2.66 2.12
N TYR A 168 -29.30 -2.72 2.05
CA TYR A 168 -28.45 -1.78 1.34
C TYR A 168 -28.31 -2.08 -0.16
N PHE A 169 -28.82 -3.21 -0.68
CA PHE A 169 -28.51 -3.66 -2.04
C PHE A 169 -28.90 -2.62 -3.10
N GLU A 170 -30.15 -2.16 -3.16
CA GLU A 170 -30.58 -1.16 -4.14
C GLU A 170 -29.96 0.23 -3.86
N ALA A 171 -29.55 0.51 -2.62
CA ALA A 171 -28.93 1.78 -2.26
C ALA A 171 -27.54 1.96 -2.88
N ILE A 172 -26.84 0.85 -3.16
CA ILE A 172 -25.45 0.88 -3.67
C ILE A 172 -25.30 0.26 -5.06
N ASN A 173 -26.37 -0.25 -5.66
CA ASN A 173 -26.33 -0.94 -6.94
C ASN A 173 -27.34 -0.36 -7.92
N LYS A 174 -27.03 -0.42 -9.21
CA LYS A 174 -27.93 -0.16 -10.34
C LYS A 174 -27.63 -1.14 -11.48
N ASP A 175 -28.38 -1.04 -12.57
CA ASP A 175 -28.13 -1.77 -13.82
C ASP A 175 -28.03 -3.30 -13.58
N PHE A 176 -29.07 -3.86 -12.95
CA PHE A 176 -29.07 -5.23 -12.45
C PHE A 176 -29.00 -6.28 -13.57
N ARG A 177 -28.23 -7.34 -13.33
CA ARG A 177 -28.05 -8.48 -14.25
C ARG A 177 -28.20 -9.78 -13.49
N TYR A 178 -28.83 -10.79 -14.11
CA TYR A 178 -29.17 -12.04 -13.44
C TYR A 178 -28.58 -13.25 -14.17
N GLN A 179 -28.16 -14.26 -13.42
CA GLN A 179 -27.84 -15.59 -13.91
C GLN A 179 -28.56 -16.63 -13.04
N LEU A 180 -29.22 -17.60 -13.69
CA LEU A 180 -29.93 -18.70 -13.03
C LEU A 180 -29.38 -20.03 -13.52
N THR A 181 -29.20 -20.99 -12.61
CA THR A 181 -28.88 -22.38 -12.93
C THR A 181 -29.80 -23.30 -12.17
N VAL A 182 -30.62 -24.06 -12.88
CA VAL A 182 -31.50 -25.07 -12.28
C VAL A 182 -30.67 -26.29 -11.87
N VAL A 183 -30.96 -26.85 -10.69
CA VAL A 183 -30.20 -27.96 -10.09
C VAL A 183 -31.11 -29.16 -9.81
N GLY A 184 -30.69 -30.34 -10.25
CA GLY A 184 -31.31 -31.64 -9.90
C GLY A 184 -32.42 -32.11 -10.85
N VAL A 185 -33.27 -31.21 -11.33
CA VAL A 185 -34.31 -31.53 -12.33
C VAL A 185 -34.16 -30.61 -13.53
N PHE A 186 -34.48 -31.08 -14.73
CA PHE A 186 -34.57 -30.17 -15.88
C PHE A 186 -35.85 -29.35 -15.75
N ALA A 187 -35.71 -28.04 -15.60
CA ALA A 187 -36.80 -27.09 -15.56
C ALA A 187 -36.38 -25.79 -16.28
N GLN A 188 -37.36 -25.06 -16.80
CA GLN A 188 -37.18 -23.70 -17.26
C GLN A 188 -37.37 -22.77 -16.05
N ALA A 189 -36.46 -21.82 -15.86
CA ALA A 189 -36.55 -20.82 -14.80
C ALA A 189 -36.29 -19.42 -15.35
N ILE A 190 -37.04 -18.44 -14.87
CA ILE A 190 -36.93 -17.02 -15.25
C ILE A 190 -36.91 -16.14 -14.01
N ILE A 191 -36.43 -14.92 -14.17
CA ILE A 191 -36.74 -13.83 -13.25
C ILE A 191 -38.17 -13.36 -13.58
N SER A 192 -39.14 -13.67 -12.73
CA SER A 192 -40.54 -13.27 -12.92
C SER A 192 -40.82 -11.85 -12.43
N LYS A 193 -40.00 -11.35 -11.49
CA LYS A 193 -39.98 -9.95 -11.06
C LYS A 193 -38.53 -9.54 -10.84
N GLU A 194 -38.11 -8.50 -11.53
CA GLU A 194 -36.81 -7.87 -11.28
C GLU A 194 -36.71 -7.31 -9.85
N VAL A 195 -35.49 -6.96 -9.44
CA VAL A 195 -35.23 -6.37 -8.13
C VAL A 195 -36.10 -5.13 -7.93
N SER A 196 -36.85 -5.14 -6.84
CA SER A 196 -37.55 -4.00 -6.29
C SER A 196 -37.77 -4.25 -4.79
N ASN A 197 -37.54 -3.24 -3.96
CA ASN A 197 -37.60 -3.34 -2.49
C ASN A 197 -36.64 -4.42 -1.93
N ASN A 198 -35.41 -4.46 -2.43
CA ASN A 198 -34.34 -5.41 -2.09
C ASN A 198 -34.75 -6.87 -2.21
N GLN A 199 -35.59 -7.21 -3.19
CA GLN A 199 -35.96 -8.58 -3.48
C GLN A 199 -36.28 -8.76 -4.97
N PHE A 200 -36.13 -9.98 -5.47
CA PHE A 200 -36.57 -10.38 -6.80
C PHE A 200 -37.26 -11.74 -6.75
N GLU A 201 -38.04 -12.07 -7.77
CA GLU A 201 -38.80 -13.32 -7.84
C GLU A 201 -38.29 -14.20 -8.98
N ILE A 202 -38.05 -15.47 -8.68
CA ILE A 202 -37.77 -16.53 -9.65
C ILE A 202 -39.05 -17.33 -9.85
N ALA A 203 -39.38 -17.65 -11.10
CA ALA A 203 -40.43 -18.61 -11.44
C ALA A 203 -39.86 -19.77 -12.26
N ALA A 204 -40.19 -20.99 -11.88
CA ALA A 204 -39.89 -22.21 -12.60
C ALA A 204 -41.17 -22.82 -13.17
N ASN A 205 -41.05 -23.57 -14.27
CA ASN A 205 -42.20 -24.22 -14.92
C ASN A 205 -42.74 -25.46 -14.18
N VAL A 206 -42.04 -25.93 -13.14
CA VAL A 206 -42.47 -27.02 -12.25
C VAL A 206 -42.18 -26.63 -10.79
N PRO A 207 -42.91 -27.18 -9.79
CA PRO A 207 -42.73 -26.83 -8.39
C PRO A 207 -41.47 -27.45 -7.77
N ASN A 208 -41.05 -26.92 -6.61
CA ASN A 208 -39.96 -27.47 -5.79
C ASN A 208 -38.62 -27.60 -6.53
N VAL A 209 -38.33 -26.64 -7.42
CA VAL A 209 -37.09 -26.60 -8.21
C VAL A 209 -36.03 -25.84 -7.44
N LYS A 210 -34.86 -26.46 -7.23
CA LYS A 210 -33.69 -25.77 -6.69
C LYS A 210 -33.02 -24.95 -7.80
N VAL A 211 -32.78 -23.67 -7.52
CA VAL A 211 -32.13 -22.73 -8.43
C VAL A 211 -30.95 -22.08 -7.72
N SER A 212 -29.76 -22.22 -8.29
CA SER A 212 -28.61 -21.37 -7.97
C SER A 212 -28.79 -20.05 -8.71
N TRP A 213 -28.68 -18.94 -8.00
CA TRP A 213 -28.89 -17.60 -8.55
C TRP A 213 -27.69 -16.71 -8.30
N GLU A 214 -27.46 -15.79 -9.21
CA GLU A 214 -26.55 -14.68 -9.07
C GLU A 214 -27.23 -13.41 -9.57
N VAL A 215 -27.15 -12.34 -8.80
CA VAL A 215 -27.51 -10.99 -9.21
C VAL A 215 -26.29 -10.09 -9.06
N LYS A 216 -26.03 -9.31 -10.12
CA LYS A 216 -24.95 -8.33 -10.18
C LYS A 216 -25.53 -6.94 -10.34
N GLY A 217 -24.81 -5.94 -9.85
CA GLY A 217 -25.15 -4.54 -10.10
C GLY A 217 -23.90 -3.68 -10.20
N VAL A 218 -23.97 -2.66 -11.03
CA VAL A 218 -22.96 -1.61 -11.12
C VAL A 218 -23.09 -0.74 -9.87
N ARG A 219 -21.96 -0.48 -9.21
CA ARG A 219 -21.91 0.25 -7.94
C ARG A 219 -22.34 1.72 -8.14
N ASN A 220 -23.18 2.21 -7.22
CA ASN A 220 -23.94 3.46 -7.33
C ASN A 220 -24.03 4.24 -6.00
N ASP A 221 -23.11 4.01 -5.07
CA ASP A 221 -23.07 4.76 -3.82
C ASP A 221 -22.63 6.23 -4.04
N ALA A 222 -22.64 7.03 -2.96
CA ALA A 222 -22.33 8.45 -2.99
C ALA A 222 -20.94 8.74 -3.58
N HIS A 223 -19.94 7.88 -3.33
CA HIS A 223 -18.60 8.06 -3.88
C HIS A 223 -18.60 7.83 -5.40
N MET A 224 -19.21 6.75 -5.88
CA MET A 224 -19.31 6.46 -7.32
C MET A 224 -20.13 7.52 -8.09
N LYS A 225 -21.13 8.13 -7.45
CA LYS A 225 -21.87 9.26 -8.05
C LYS A 225 -21.01 10.52 -8.20
N ARG A 226 -20.18 10.83 -7.20
CA ARG A 226 -19.33 12.03 -7.20
C ARG A 226 -18.05 11.84 -8.03
N PHE A 227 -17.50 10.64 -8.02
CA PHE A 227 -16.28 10.26 -8.72
C PHE A 227 -16.52 9.00 -9.56
N PRO A 228 -17.23 9.14 -10.70
CA PRO A 228 -17.52 8.00 -11.56
C PRO A 228 -16.23 7.30 -11.99
N PHE A 229 -16.23 5.97 -11.91
CA PHE A 229 -15.14 5.15 -12.41
C PHE A 229 -14.99 5.31 -13.93
N LYS A 230 -13.75 5.33 -14.40
CA LYS A 230 -13.38 5.35 -15.81
C LYS A 230 -12.44 4.19 -16.07
N ASP A 231 -12.87 3.27 -16.91
CA ASP A 231 -12.12 2.07 -17.30
C ASP A 231 -10.97 2.40 -18.26
N VAL A 232 -11.16 3.40 -19.12
CA VAL A 232 -10.12 3.90 -20.01
C VAL A 232 -9.78 5.35 -19.68
N LEU A 233 -8.49 5.60 -19.44
CA LEU A 233 -7.93 6.91 -19.20
C LEU A 233 -6.87 7.23 -20.24
N GLU A 234 -6.91 8.44 -20.76
CA GLU A 234 -5.78 9.01 -21.48
C GLU A 234 -4.60 9.14 -20.51
N LYS A 235 -3.45 8.61 -20.91
CA LYS A 235 -2.18 8.85 -20.20
C LYS A 235 -1.95 10.35 -20.11
N ASP A 236 -1.48 10.84 -18.97
CA ASP A 236 -1.05 12.23 -18.87
C ASP A 236 0.19 12.50 -19.74
N ALA A 237 0.58 13.77 -19.87
CA ALA A 237 1.72 14.16 -20.70
C ALA A 237 3.05 13.48 -20.31
N LEU A 238 3.24 13.15 -19.03
CA LEU A 238 4.45 12.48 -18.55
C LEU A 238 4.42 10.97 -18.83
N MET A 239 3.24 10.37 -18.85
CA MET A 239 3.05 8.95 -19.13
C MET A 239 3.00 8.64 -20.63
N LYS A 240 2.56 9.58 -21.48
CA LYS A 240 2.44 9.37 -22.92
C LYS A 240 3.79 8.95 -23.53
N GLY A 241 3.78 7.88 -24.33
CA GLY A 241 4.98 7.32 -24.95
C GLY A 241 5.84 6.42 -24.05
N THR A 242 5.47 6.22 -22.79
CA THR A 242 6.14 5.34 -21.81
C THR A 242 5.23 4.18 -21.36
N TYR A 243 5.79 3.24 -20.59
CA TYR A 243 5.12 2.01 -20.14
C TYR A 243 5.11 1.90 -18.61
N VAL A 244 4.01 1.40 -18.03
CA VAL A 244 3.96 1.12 -16.58
C VAL A 244 4.77 -0.13 -16.25
N ASP A 245 4.76 -1.11 -17.16
CA ASP A 245 5.59 -2.31 -17.10
C ASP A 245 6.22 -2.58 -18.48
N PRO A 246 7.39 -2.00 -18.80
CA PRO A 246 8.06 -2.23 -20.07
C PRO A 246 8.45 -3.69 -20.30
N ALA A 247 8.81 -4.43 -19.24
CA ALA A 247 9.30 -5.79 -19.36
C ALA A 247 8.20 -6.74 -19.84
N ALA A 248 6.95 -6.52 -19.41
CA ALA A 248 5.78 -7.23 -19.93
C ALA A 248 5.50 -6.99 -21.42
N HIS A 249 6.18 -6.03 -22.05
CA HIS A 249 6.08 -5.71 -23.47
C HIS A 249 7.41 -5.90 -24.22
N ASP A 250 8.36 -6.65 -23.66
CA ASP A 250 9.70 -6.90 -24.24
C ASP A 250 10.51 -5.62 -24.51
N LEU A 251 10.29 -4.59 -23.69
CA LEU A 251 10.97 -3.29 -23.80
C LEU A 251 11.98 -3.08 -22.67
N PRO A 252 13.06 -2.31 -22.91
CA PRO A 252 14.04 -2.02 -21.88
C PRO A 252 13.44 -1.13 -20.78
N ALA A 253 14.00 -1.24 -19.57
CA ALA A 253 13.58 -0.46 -18.40
C ALA A 253 13.57 1.07 -18.64
N SER A 254 14.41 1.57 -19.56
CA SER A 254 14.45 2.97 -19.98
C SER A 254 13.13 3.49 -20.60
N ARG A 255 12.21 2.59 -20.97
CA ARG A 255 10.87 2.91 -21.48
C ARG A 255 9.83 3.03 -20.35
N ALA A 256 10.21 2.80 -19.10
CA ALA A 256 9.31 2.91 -17.96
C ALA A 256 8.84 4.36 -17.74
N TYR A 257 7.57 4.51 -17.40
CA TYR A 257 7.06 5.74 -16.81
C TYR A 257 7.81 6.00 -15.51
N ARG A 258 8.50 7.13 -15.43
CA ARG A 258 9.42 7.50 -14.32
C ARG A 258 10.62 6.58 -14.19
N TYR A 259 11.18 6.12 -15.32
CA TYR A 259 12.53 5.55 -15.32
C TYR A 259 13.49 6.53 -14.63
N GLN A 260 14.08 6.10 -13.52
CA GLN A 260 15.24 6.75 -12.95
C GLN A 260 16.43 5.90 -13.37
N SER A 261 17.36 6.48 -14.14
CA SER A 261 18.68 5.86 -14.24
C SER A 261 19.21 5.74 -12.81
N THR A 262 19.87 4.63 -12.49
CA THR A 262 20.46 4.36 -11.17
C THR A 262 21.58 5.33 -10.77
N GLN A 263 21.63 6.53 -11.35
CA GLN A 263 22.50 7.62 -10.94
C GLN A 263 21.71 8.62 -10.10
N SER A 264 21.50 8.26 -8.84
CA SER A 264 21.44 9.28 -7.79
C SER A 264 22.68 9.11 -6.92
N SER A 265 23.62 10.02 -7.16
CA SER A 265 24.76 10.40 -6.33
C SER A 265 24.81 9.78 -4.92
N ILE A 266 25.65 8.76 -4.77
CA ILE A 266 26.39 8.53 -3.54
C ILE A 266 27.83 8.26 -3.94
N GLY A 267 28.71 9.21 -3.60
CA GLY A 267 30.14 9.07 -3.73
C GLY A 267 30.62 7.94 -2.80
N GLU A 268 30.70 6.74 -3.35
CA GLU A 268 31.52 5.68 -2.78
C GLU A 268 32.70 5.47 -3.71
N THR A 269 33.90 5.63 -3.16
CA THR A 269 35.12 5.11 -3.76
C THR A 269 34.92 3.63 -3.95
N VAL A 270 34.68 3.21 -5.19
CA VAL A 270 34.65 1.81 -5.59
C VAL A 270 36.05 1.26 -5.32
N ILE A 271 36.22 0.51 -4.22
CA ILE A 271 37.28 -0.47 -4.15
C ILE A 271 36.79 -1.61 -5.04
N ASP A 272 37.41 -1.69 -6.22
CA ASP A 272 37.19 -2.73 -7.21
C ASP A 272 37.55 -4.08 -6.57
N LEU A 273 36.54 -4.88 -6.24
CA LEU A 273 36.71 -6.29 -5.85
C LEU A 273 36.31 -7.19 -7.01
N ASN A 274 36.89 -6.94 -8.19
CA ASN A 274 37.17 -8.03 -9.12
C ASN A 274 38.35 -8.84 -8.58
N ASN A 275 38.05 -9.77 -7.68
CA ASN A 275 38.84 -11.00 -7.50
C ASN A 275 37.94 -12.07 -6.85
N ASN A 276 37.50 -12.98 -7.73
CA ASN A 276 36.83 -14.29 -7.55
C ASN A 276 35.33 -14.30 -7.30
#